data_AF-A0A7J6AEJ3-F1
#
_entry.id   AF-A0A7J6AEJ3-F1
#
_cell.length_a   1.000
_cell.length_b   1.000
_cell.length_c   1.000
_cell.angle_alpha   90.00
_cell.angle_beta   90.00
_cell.angle_gamma   90.00
#
_symmetry.space_group_name_H-M   'P 1'
#
loop_
_entity.id
_entity.type
_entity.pdbx_description
1 polymer ?
#
loop_
_entity_poly.entity_id
_entity_poly.type
_entity_poly.pdbx_seq_one_letter_code
_entity_poly.pdbx_strand_id
1 'polypeptide(L)'
;FRQDWRRVLLDSWSLSEASVLCRQLGCGSVLNYRSSPSTTEHKHMCVTGFSCSGSEAHLGNCSSAQPVNCSSGEHLYITCSDPRSIRLVGSGGHCAGRLEVLHSGSWGTVCDDSWNIEDAQVVCRQLQCGVALSTHIPAWFGPGTGSIWLNEVECEGNETSLWNCRYQLCEEGECGHQEDVGVVCSEFKEIRLTEGCEGNLEVFYNGTWGNVCHNQMDEETVNMVCRELNCGRRGSVSETEARVKSAPNWLDHVKCRKHDFNLLKCPSSPWGQNTCDNRDEVARITCTEDGTSLRPHGTCSSSPLQKYCSKHWSLRLSGGKGSCSGRLEVYHNATWGSVCDDQWNIRNAQVVCRQLGCGSALSADRNVSSGPGEGTIWLNRVKCRGDEIHLW
;
A
#
# COMPACT_ATOMS: atom_id res chain seq x y z
N PHE A 1 -2.69 12.22 -41.14
CA PHE A 1 -1.31 12.70 -40.89
C PHE A 1 -0.51 11.56 -40.29
N ARG A 2 0.48 11.01 -41.00
CA ARG A 2 1.40 10.02 -40.40
C ARG A 2 2.33 10.77 -39.45
N GLN A 3 2.36 10.36 -38.18
CA GLN A 3 3.34 10.84 -37.20
C GLN A 3 4.64 10.07 -37.44
N ASP A 4 5.50 10.61 -38.27
CA ASP A 4 6.82 10.02 -38.53
C ASP A 4 7.84 10.64 -37.55
N TRP A 5 8.63 9.78 -36.91
CA TRP A 5 9.72 10.19 -36.03
C TRP A 5 10.81 10.92 -36.83
N ARG A 6 11.27 12.07 -36.32
CA ARG A 6 12.30 12.90 -36.96
C ARG A 6 13.46 13.13 -36.02
N ARG A 7 14.66 13.29 -36.59
CA ARG A 7 15.87 13.61 -35.82
C ARG A 7 15.90 15.09 -35.45
N VAL A 8 16.53 15.37 -34.32
CA VAL A 8 16.71 16.73 -33.82
C VAL A 8 18.18 17.13 -33.95
N LEU A 9 18.44 18.32 -34.49
CA LEU A 9 19.79 18.84 -34.67
C LEU A 9 20.37 19.44 -33.38
N LEU A 10 21.69 19.32 -33.21
CA LEU A 10 22.44 19.80 -32.04
C LEU A 10 22.57 21.32 -31.93
N ASP A 11 22.47 22.02 -33.06
CA ASP A 11 22.61 23.48 -33.14
C ASP A 11 21.56 24.25 -32.33
N SER A 12 20.51 23.56 -31.87
CA SER A 12 19.43 24.11 -31.06
C SER A 12 19.24 23.38 -29.73
N TRP A 13 20.31 22.84 -29.15
CA TRP A 13 20.25 22.19 -27.84
C TRP A 13 21.24 22.79 -26.84
N SER A 14 20.69 23.14 -25.68
CA SER A 14 21.41 23.50 -24.47
C SER A 14 20.92 22.64 -23.29
N LEU A 15 21.45 22.91 -22.11
CA LEU A 15 20.95 22.30 -20.87
C LEU A 15 19.47 22.61 -20.61
N SER A 16 18.93 23.72 -21.12
CA SER A 16 17.52 24.09 -20.94
C SER A 16 16.59 23.13 -21.67
N GLU A 17 16.84 22.84 -22.95
CA GLU A 17 16.06 21.88 -23.74
C GLU A 17 16.20 20.46 -23.16
N ALA A 18 17.41 20.08 -22.76
CA ALA A 18 17.70 18.79 -22.12
C ALA A 18 16.98 18.63 -20.78
N SER A 19 16.92 19.69 -19.97
CA SER A 19 16.16 19.70 -18.73
C SER A 19 14.66 19.50 -18.96
N VAL A 20 14.08 20.22 -19.94
CA VAL A 20 12.67 20.07 -20.33
C VAL A 20 12.39 18.66 -20.83
N LEU A 21 13.26 18.08 -21.66
CA LEU A 21 13.10 16.71 -22.15
C LEU A 21 13.17 15.70 -21.01
N CYS A 22 14.22 15.73 -20.18
CA CYS A 22 14.40 14.77 -19.10
C CYS A 22 13.22 14.81 -18.12
N ARG A 23 12.71 16.01 -17.80
CA ARG A 23 11.51 16.17 -16.98
C ARG A 23 10.24 15.69 -17.68
N GLN A 24 10.06 16.00 -18.97
CA GLN A 24 8.91 15.54 -19.77
C GLN A 24 8.84 14.01 -19.86
N LEU A 25 10.01 13.35 -19.97
CA LEU A 25 10.11 11.89 -19.98
C LEU A 25 10.04 11.27 -18.58
N GLY A 26 10.04 12.10 -17.53
CA GLY A 26 10.07 11.66 -16.14
C GLY A 26 11.40 11.06 -15.72
N CYS A 27 12.49 11.26 -16.47
CA CYS A 27 13.82 10.72 -16.22
C CYS A 27 14.68 11.69 -15.37
N GLY A 28 14.12 12.33 -14.35
CA GLY A 28 14.89 13.23 -13.49
C GLY A 28 15.50 14.46 -14.21
N SER A 29 16.64 14.92 -13.70
CA SER A 29 17.41 16.06 -14.22
C SER A 29 18.42 15.66 -15.30
N VAL A 30 18.81 16.60 -16.17
CA VAL A 30 19.88 16.37 -17.16
C VAL A 30 21.24 16.17 -16.47
N LEU A 31 21.95 15.09 -16.80
CA LEU A 31 23.34 14.87 -16.38
C LEU A 31 24.32 15.37 -17.45
N ASN A 32 24.08 15.03 -18.71
CA ASN A 32 24.93 15.42 -19.82
C ASN A 32 24.17 15.34 -21.16
N TYR A 33 24.63 16.09 -22.17
CA TYR A 33 24.26 15.88 -23.56
C TYR A 33 25.52 15.90 -24.43
N ARG A 34 25.59 15.02 -25.43
CA ARG A 34 26.73 14.91 -26.34
C ARG A 34 26.30 14.64 -27.77
N SER A 35 27.13 15.07 -28.72
CA SER A 35 27.04 14.62 -30.11
C SER A 35 27.81 13.32 -30.29
N SER A 36 27.26 12.42 -31.12
CA SER A 36 28.01 11.27 -31.62
C SER A 36 27.79 11.14 -33.13
N PRO A 37 28.85 10.93 -33.92
CA PRO A 37 28.70 10.67 -35.35
C PRO A 37 28.02 9.31 -35.56
N SER A 38 26.97 9.30 -36.39
CA SER A 38 26.30 8.09 -36.86
C SER A 38 26.83 7.71 -38.24
N THR A 39 26.97 6.41 -38.47
CA THR A 39 27.40 5.82 -39.75
C THR A 39 26.24 5.64 -40.74
N THR A 40 25.02 5.98 -40.37
CA THR A 40 23.83 5.79 -41.21
C THR A 40 23.46 7.06 -41.98
N GLU A 41 23.70 7.04 -43.30
CA GLU A 41 23.19 8.04 -44.23
C GLU A 41 21.66 7.93 -44.37
N HIS A 42 20.93 8.61 -43.49
CA HIS A 42 19.53 8.92 -43.75
C HIS A 42 19.42 10.40 -44.11
N LYS A 43 19.25 10.69 -45.40
CA LYS A 43 19.10 12.05 -45.93
C LYS A 43 17.66 12.53 -45.77
N HIS A 44 17.18 12.71 -44.54
CA HIS A 44 15.76 12.99 -44.25
C HIS A 44 15.59 14.15 -43.27
N MET A 45 14.54 14.92 -43.51
CA MET A 45 14.09 16.12 -42.79
C MET A 45 14.26 16.03 -41.26
N CYS A 46 15.11 16.91 -40.71
CA CYS A 46 15.33 17.08 -39.27
C CYS A 46 14.43 18.17 -38.69
N VAL A 47 14.42 18.31 -37.37
CA VAL A 47 13.83 19.44 -36.63
C VAL A 47 14.95 20.18 -35.91
N THR A 48 14.92 21.51 -35.97
CA THR A 48 15.85 22.41 -35.26
C THR A 48 15.07 23.61 -34.69
N GLY A 49 15.73 24.49 -33.96
CA GLY A 49 15.17 25.75 -33.45
C GLY A 49 14.45 25.65 -32.11
N PHE A 50 14.64 24.58 -31.33
CA PHE A 50 14.14 24.52 -29.96
C PHE A 50 14.82 25.60 -29.12
N SER A 51 14.02 26.48 -28.54
CA SER A 51 14.48 27.48 -27.58
C SER A 51 13.59 27.44 -26.34
N CYS A 52 14.14 26.88 -25.27
CA CYS A 52 13.50 26.70 -23.97
C CYS A 52 14.16 27.61 -22.92
N SER A 53 13.36 28.15 -22.02
CA SER A 53 13.81 28.76 -20.76
C SER A 53 14.25 27.72 -19.72
N GLY A 54 13.85 26.45 -19.90
CA GLY A 54 14.10 25.35 -18.97
C GLY A 54 12.94 25.08 -18.01
N SER A 55 11.90 25.93 -18.04
CA SER A 55 10.74 25.86 -17.14
C SER A 55 9.49 25.24 -17.80
N GLU A 56 9.54 24.98 -19.10
CA GLU A 56 8.43 24.47 -19.91
C GLU A 56 8.02 23.03 -19.57
N ALA A 57 6.72 22.73 -19.57
CA ALA A 57 6.21 21.38 -19.26
C ALA A 57 6.53 20.34 -20.35
N HIS A 58 6.60 20.78 -21.61
CA HIS A 58 6.93 19.94 -22.75
C HIS A 58 7.81 20.70 -23.74
N LEU A 59 8.65 19.99 -24.50
CA LEU A 59 9.46 20.56 -25.60
C LEU A 59 8.61 21.26 -26.66
N GLY A 60 7.36 20.84 -26.86
CA GLY A 60 6.43 21.49 -27.78
C GLY A 60 5.98 22.89 -27.33
N ASN A 61 6.19 23.23 -26.06
CA ASN A 61 5.91 24.54 -25.50
C ASN A 61 7.14 25.48 -25.59
N CYS A 62 8.28 24.97 -26.04
CA CYS A 62 9.44 25.78 -26.37
C CYS A 62 9.23 26.46 -27.72
N SER A 63 9.79 27.65 -27.90
CA SER A 63 9.58 28.44 -29.12
C SER A 63 10.38 27.89 -30.30
N SER A 64 9.88 28.12 -31.52
CA SER A 64 10.56 28.05 -32.84
C SER A 64 11.05 26.70 -33.40
N ALA A 65 10.48 25.56 -33.02
CA ALA A 65 10.82 24.29 -33.69
C ALA A 65 10.39 24.28 -35.17
N GLN A 66 11.34 24.12 -36.10
CA GLN A 66 11.09 24.10 -37.54
C GLN A 66 11.73 22.89 -38.22
N PRO A 67 11.06 22.31 -39.24
CA PRO A 67 11.63 21.25 -40.04
C PRO A 67 12.66 21.80 -41.04
N VAL A 68 13.84 21.19 -41.09
CA VAL A 68 14.92 21.57 -42.00
C VAL A 68 15.47 20.37 -42.74
N ASN A 69 15.98 20.59 -43.95
CA ASN A 69 16.68 19.54 -44.69
C ASN A 69 18.11 19.43 -44.15
N CYS A 70 18.49 18.26 -43.66
CA CYS A 70 19.77 18.03 -43.00
C CYS A 70 20.50 16.87 -43.69
N SER A 71 21.80 17.04 -43.88
CA SER A 71 22.73 15.99 -44.32
C SER A 71 23.66 15.51 -43.21
N SER A 72 23.50 16.04 -41.99
CA SER A 72 24.32 15.67 -40.83
C SER A 72 24.03 14.23 -40.38
N GLY A 73 25.11 13.49 -40.11
CA GLY A 73 25.07 12.18 -39.47
C GLY A 73 25.14 12.26 -37.94
N GLU A 74 25.16 13.44 -37.34
CA GLU A 74 25.31 13.56 -35.89
C GLU A 74 24.00 13.27 -35.16
N HIS A 75 24.07 12.42 -34.14
CA HIS A 75 22.97 12.11 -33.25
C HIS A 75 23.19 12.78 -31.90
N LEU A 76 22.11 13.36 -31.37
CA LEU A 76 22.07 13.90 -30.03
C LEU A 76 21.81 12.78 -29.03
N TYR A 77 22.72 12.64 -28.07
CA TYR A 77 22.56 11.75 -26.91
C TYR A 77 22.36 12.60 -25.67
N ILE A 78 21.28 12.34 -24.95
CA ILE A 78 20.98 13.01 -23.67
C ILE A 78 20.99 11.94 -22.60
N THR A 79 21.80 12.16 -21.58
CA THR A 79 21.82 11.36 -20.38
C THR A 79 21.07 12.13 -19.31
N CYS A 80 19.92 11.61 -18.91
CA CYS A 80 19.19 12.09 -17.76
C CYS A 80 19.60 11.30 -16.51
N SER A 81 19.31 11.82 -15.32
CA SER A 81 19.46 11.06 -14.08
C SER A 81 18.41 9.96 -14.00
N ASP A 82 18.67 8.92 -13.23
CA ASP A 82 17.62 7.95 -12.96
C ASP A 82 16.44 8.64 -12.26
N PRO A 83 15.18 8.28 -12.61
CA PRO A 83 14.02 8.79 -11.89
C PRO A 83 14.08 8.39 -10.43
N ARG A 84 14.47 9.34 -9.58
CA ARG A 84 14.52 9.19 -8.14
C ARG A 84 13.14 9.39 -7.54
N SER A 85 12.36 8.32 -7.53
CA SER A 85 10.98 8.29 -7.02
C SER A 85 10.87 7.36 -5.82
N ILE A 86 9.83 7.57 -5.01
CA ILE A 86 9.48 6.72 -3.88
C ILE A 86 7.99 6.38 -3.95
N ARG A 87 7.61 5.24 -3.38
CA ARG A 87 6.21 4.84 -3.19
C ARG A 87 6.03 4.01 -1.93
N LEU A 88 4.83 4.02 -1.39
CA LEU A 88 4.41 3.08 -0.36
C LEU A 88 3.58 1.97 -1.01
N VAL A 89 3.95 0.72 -0.74
CA VAL A 89 3.27 -0.48 -1.27
C VAL A 89 2.64 -1.26 -0.11
N GLY A 90 1.40 -1.70 -0.31
CA GLY A 90 0.62 -2.43 0.67
C GLY A 90 -0.83 -1.95 0.68
N SER A 91 -1.66 -2.51 1.58
CA SER A 91 -3.07 -2.13 1.71
C SER A 91 -3.30 -0.84 2.53
N GLY A 92 -2.25 -0.20 3.03
CA GLY A 92 -2.32 1.11 3.70
C GLY A 92 -2.48 2.31 2.73
N GLY A 93 -2.64 2.05 1.43
CA GLY A 93 -2.77 3.09 0.42
C GLY A 93 -1.48 3.85 0.17
N HIS A 94 -1.58 5.14 -0.20
CA HIS A 94 -0.41 5.96 -0.56
C HIS A 94 0.29 6.60 0.65
N CYS A 95 -0.30 6.54 1.84
CA CYS A 95 0.23 7.15 3.08
C CYS A 95 0.63 6.15 4.17
N ALA A 96 0.47 4.85 3.91
CA ALA A 96 1.03 3.81 4.75
C ALA A 96 1.39 2.58 3.92
N GLY A 97 2.57 2.03 4.12
CA GLY A 97 3.05 0.89 3.35
C GLY A 97 4.53 0.62 3.51
N ARG A 98 5.00 -0.44 2.86
CA ARG A 98 6.43 -0.72 2.67
C ARG A 98 7.01 0.34 1.75
N LEU A 99 8.14 0.91 2.15
CA LEU A 99 8.85 1.89 1.36
C LEU A 99 9.60 1.21 0.21
N GLU A 100 9.30 1.65 -1.01
CA GLU A 100 10.04 1.27 -2.21
C GLU A 100 10.57 2.52 -2.91
N VAL A 101 11.78 2.41 -3.44
CA VAL A 101 12.50 3.48 -4.13
C VAL A 101 12.89 3.04 -5.53
N LEU A 102 12.87 3.98 -6.48
CA LEU A 102 13.23 3.74 -7.86
C LEU A 102 14.71 4.09 -8.08
N HIS A 103 15.53 3.07 -8.34
CA HIS A 103 16.96 3.21 -8.61
C HIS A 103 17.34 2.42 -9.85
N SER A 104 18.19 2.99 -10.72
CA SER A 104 18.69 2.32 -11.94
C SER A 104 17.58 1.64 -12.77
N GLY A 105 16.43 2.31 -12.90
CA GLY A 105 15.30 1.83 -13.70
C GLY A 105 14.45 0.71 -13.07
N SER A 106 14.68 0.33 -11.81
CA SER A 106 13.88 -0.70 -11.13
C SER A 106 13.54 -0.35 -9.68
N TRP A 107 12.38 -0.82 -9.23
CA TRP A 107 11.92 -0.64 -7.86
C TRP A 107 12.62 -1.63 -6.93
N GLY A 108 13.00 -1.16 -5.76
CA GLY A 108 13.55 -1.97 -4.68
C GLY A 108 13.26 -1.34 -3.33
N THR A 109 13.59 -2.04 -2.26
CA THR A 109 13.23 -1.67 -0.89
C THR A 109 14.36 -0.92 -0.18
N VAL A 110 14.10 -0.54 1.07
CA VAL A 110 15.03 0.18 1.94
C VAL A 110 15.19 -0.63 3.22
N CYS A 111 16.43 -0.86 3.65
CA CYS A 111 16.76 -1.54 4.90
C CYS A 111 16.48 -0.63 6.12
N ASP A 112 16.13 -1.23 7.25
CA ASP A 112 15.77 -0.54 8.49
C ASP A 112 16.97 -0.19 9.37
N ASP A 113 18.19 -0.58 8.99
CA ASP A 113 19.43 -0.16 9.61
C ASP A 113 19.52 1.38 9.65
N SER A 114 19.76 1.92 10.85
CA SER A 114 19.77 3.36 11.18
C SER A 114 18.47 4.12 10.91
N TRP A 115 17.41 3.45 10.44
CA TRP A 115 16.13 4.07 10.13
C TRP A 115 15.45 4.65 11.38
N ASN A 116 15.02 5.90 11.29
CA ASN A 116 14.42 6.64 12.39
C ASN A 116 13.24 7.53 11.94
N ILE A 117 12.69 8.32 12.87
CA ILE A 117 11.50 9.15 12.59
C ILE A 117 11.78 10.27 11.60
N GLU A 118 13.00 10.80 11.55
CA GLU A 118 13.35 11.89 10.65
C GLU A 118 13.39 11.41 9.20
N ASP A 119 13.84 10.17 8.96
CA ASP A 119 13.79 9.52 7.65
C ASP A 119 12.33 9.33 7.19
N ALA A 120 11.50 8.80 8.09
CA ALA A 120 10.07 8.65 7.84
C ALA A 120 9.38 10.00 7.61
N GLN A 121 9.82 11.06 8.30
CA GLN A 121 9.28 12.41 8.15
C GLN A 121 9.56 12.97 6.76
N VAL A 122 10.76 12.73 6.20
CA VAL A 122 11.09 13.09 4.82
C VAL A 122 10.18 12.34 3.84
N VAL A 123 9.96 11.04 4.02
CA VAL A 123 9.04 10.24 3.19
C VAL A 123 7.62 10.78 3.23
N CYS A 124 7.06 11.00 4.43
CA CYS A 124 5.68 11.48 4.58
C CYS A 124 5.49 12.88 3.98
N ARG A 125 6.49 13.77 4.13
CA ARG A 125 6.47 15.08 3.48
C ARG A 125 6.57 14.97 1.96
N GLN A 126 7.48 14.14 1.45
CA GLN A 126 7.69 13.95 0.01
C GLN A 126 6.42 13.40 -0.67
N LEU A 127 5.68 12.52 0.00
CA LEU A 127 4.41 11.95 -0.46
C LEU A 127 3.19 12.82 -0.15
N GLN A 128 3.37 13.96 0.54
CA GLN A 128 2.30 14.89 0.94
C GLN A 128 1.26 14.23 1.86
N CYS A 129 1.71 13.33 2.72
CA CYS A 129 0.89 12.56 3.67
C CYS A 129 0.97 13.09 5.12
N GLY A 130 1.41 14.34 5.29
CA GLY A 130 1.55 14.99 6.60
C GLY A 130 2.85 14.59 7.32
N VAL A 131 2.74 14.23 8.60
CA VAL A 131 3.88 13.91 9.47
C VAL A 131 4.04 12.40 9.68
N ALA A 132 5.24 11.94 9.99
CA ALA A 132 5.48 10.54 10.35
C ALA A 132 4.91 10.22 11.73
N LEU A 133 4.25 9.07 11.86
CA LEU A 133 3.61 8.63 13.11
C LEU A 133 4.41 7.55 13.85
N SER A 134 5.36 6.89 13.19
CA SER A 134 6.11 5.76 13.76
C SER A 134 7.55 5.72 13.28
N THR A 135 8.47 5.39 14.18
CA THR A 135 9.91 5.24 13.91
C THR A 135 10.27 3.87 13.33
N HIS A 136 9.54 2.81 13.68
CA HIS A 136 10.08 1.45 13.58
C HIS A 136 8.98 0.43 13.30
N ILE A 137 8.87 -0.08 12.07
CA ILE A 137 8.07 -1.27 11.80
C ILE A 137 8.68 -2.12 10.66
N PRO A 138 9.69 -2.95 10.98
CA PRO A 138 10.25 -3.91 10.03
C PRO A 138 9.14 -4.82 9.50
N ALA A 139 9.04 -4.94 8.19
CA ALA A 139 8.15 -5.88 7.49
C ALA A 139 6.65 -5.86 7.91
N TRP A 140 6.13 -4.77 8.51
CA TRP A 140 4.70 -4.71 8.89
C TRP A 140 3.78 -4.73 7.69
N PHE A 141 4.19 -4.07 6.61
CA PHE A 141 3.50 -4.11 5.33
C PHE A 141 3.97 -5.29 4.46
N GLY A 142 4.68 -6.23 5.07
CA GLY A 142 5.22 -7.45 4.47
C GLY A 142 6.55 -7.20 3.75
N PRO A 143 7.38 -8.25 3.64
CA PRO A 143 8.65 -8.19 2.94
C PRO A 143 8.40 -7.88 1.46
N GLY A 144 9.28 -7.08 0.88
CA GLY A 144 9.38 -6.88 -0.54
C GLY A 144 10.02 -8.07 -1.24
N THR A 145 10.32 -7.86 -2.51
CA THR A 145 10.99 -8.84 -3.35
C THR A 145 11.94 -8.13 -4.30
N GLY A 146 13.11 -8.71 -4.56
CA GLY A 146 14.06 -8.19 -5.53
C GLY A 146 15.19 -7.45 -4.82
N SER A 147 15.60 -6.31 -5.36
CA SER A 147 16.72 -5.54 -4.82
C SER A 147 16.31 -4.78 -3.56
N ILE A 148 17.23 -4.70 -2.60
CA ILE A 148 17.23 -3.69 -1.54
C ILE A 148 18.19 -2.61 -2.04
N TRP A 149 17.72 -1.37 -2.22
CA TRP A 149 18.53 -0.32 -2.84
C TRP A 149 19.30 0.52 -1.84
N LEU A 150 18.66 0.88 -0.73
CA LEU A 150 19.22 1.80 0.25
C LEU A 150 19.42 1.08 1.58
N ASN A 151 20.55 1.40 2.19
CA ASN A 151 20.93 1.01 3.54
C ASN A 151 21.39 2.25 4.33
N GLU A 152 21.35 2.20 5.66
CA GLU A 152 21.80 3.25 6.57
C GLU A 152 21.36 4.66 6.13
N VAL A 153 20.04 4.85 5.98
CA VAL A 153 19.49 6.16 5.63
C VAL A 153 19.54 7.06 6.86
N GLU A 154 20.15 8.23 6.71
CA GLU A 154 20.32 9.23 7.77
C GLU A 154 19.88 10.61 7.23
N CYS A 155 18.62 10.95 7.48
CA CYS A 155 18.06 12.27 7.24
C CYS A 155 18.17 13.17 8.49
N GLU A 156 18.28 14.48 8.26
CA GLU A 156 18.09 15.51 9.29
C GLU A 156 16.60 15.81 9.57
N GLY A 157 15.70 15.40 8.67
CA GLY A 157 14.25 15.59 8.76
C GLY A 157 13.72 16.81 7.99
N ASN A 158 14.60 17.62 7.38
CA ASN A 158 14.26 18.84 6.64
C ASN A 158 14.36 18.70 5.11
N GLU A 159 14.85 17.55 4.62
CA GLU A 159 15.10 17.26 3.22
C GLU A 159 13.82 17.18 2.38
N THR A 160 13.85 17.68 1.15
CA THR A 160 12.68 17.65 0.26
C THR A 160 12.43 16.27 -0.36
N SER A 161 13.43 15.39 -0.34
CA SER A 161 13.38 14.05 -0.90
C SER A 161 14.28 13.11 -0.11
N LEU A 162 13.88 11.84 0.04
CA LEU A 162 14.69 10.80 0.67
C LEU A 162 16.08 10.67 0.01
N TRP A 163 16.14 10.94 -1.30
CA TRP A 163 17.37 10.92 -2.09
C TRP A 163 18.33 12.09 -1.81
N ASN A 164 17.93 13.06 -0.99
CA ASN A 164 18.78 14.16 -0.52
C ASN A 164 19.38 13.88 0.86
N CYS A 165 18.92 12.85 1.56
CA CYS A 165 19.53 12.40 2.81
C CYS A 165 20.86 11.71 2.54
N ARG A 166 21.64 11.47 3.61
CA ARG A 166 22.77 10.57 3.55
C ARG A 166 22.23 9.14 3.49
N TYR A 167 22.83 8.30 2.65
CA TYR A 167 22.48 6.88 2.53
C TYR A 167 23.69 6.09 2.00
N GLN A 168 23.64 4.78 2.20
CA GLN A 168 24.51 3.82 1.54
C GLN A 168 23.70 3.00 0.53
N LEU A 169 24.36 2.49 -0.51
CA LEU A 169 23.74 1.47 -1.34
C LEU A 169 23.86 0.14 -0.60
N CYS A 170 22.77 -0.62 -0.52
CA CYS A 170 22.79 -1.91 0.18
C CYS A 170 23.61 -2.93 -0.63
N GLU A 171 24.62 -3.53 0.00
CA GLU A 171 25.40 -4.60 -0.62
C GLU A 171 24.74 -5.98 -0.42
N GLU A 172 25.10 -6.94 -1.27
CA GLU A 172 24.52 -8.28 -1.21
C GLU A 172 24.89 -9.00 0.09
N GLY A 173 23.88 -9.34 0.89
CA GLY A 173 24.04 -10.04 2.17
C GLY A 173 24.12 -9.15 3.41
N GLU A 174 24.06 -7.82 3.26
CA GLU A 174 23.95 -6.89 4.39
C GLU A 174 22.56 -6.91 5.01
N CYS A 175 21.52 -6.81 4.18
CA CYS A 175 20.12 -6.86 4.61
C CYS A 175 19.32 -7.91 3.85
N GLY A 176 18.27 -8.44 4.48
CA GLY A 176 17.22 -9.22 3.81
C GLY A 176 15.86 -8.54 3.89
N HIS A 177 14.87 -9.02 3.15
CA HIS A 177 13.54 -8.39 3.10
C HIS A 177 12.75 -8.43 4.43
N GLN A 178 13.22 -9.19 5.42
CA GLN A 178 12.72 -9.08 6.80
C GLN A 178 13.00 -7.71 7.44
N GLU A 179 14.01 -7.00 6.94
CA GLU A 179 14.48 -5.67 7.37
C GLU A 179 13.91 -4.56 6.49
N ASP A 180 12.95 -4.86 5.60
CA ASP A 180 12.34 -3.81 4.77
C ASP A 180 11.53 -2.82 5.60
N VAL A 181 11.79 -1.53 5.38
CA VAL A 181 11.15 -0.41 6.06
C VAL A 181 9.67 -0.28 5.70
N GLY A 182 8.83 -0.13 6.72
CA GLY A 182 7.46 0.35 6.63
C GLY A 182 7.31 1.79 7.14
N VAL A 183 6.52 2.61 6.45
CA VAL A 183 6.22 4.00 6.83
C VAL A 183 4.72 4.18 7.03
N VAL A 184 4.35 4.91 8.09
CA VAL A 184 2.96 5.32 8.38
C VAL A 184 2.92 6.81 8.64
N CYS A 185 2.14 7.52 7.84
CA CYS A 185 1.99 8.97 7.90
C CYS A 185 0.65 9.38 8.53
N SER A 186 0.54 10.63 9.00
CA SER A 186 -0.63 11.15 9.71
C SER A 186 -1.92 11.16 8.89
N GLU A 187 -1.81 11.25 7.56
CA GLU A 187 -2.97 11.17 6.68
C GLU A 187 -3.45 9.74 6.42
N PHE A 188 -2.73 8.72 6.89
CA PHE A 188 -3.24 7.35 6.87
C PHE A 188 -4.41 7.18 7.85
N LYS A 189 -5.51 6.69 7.31
CA LYS A 189 -6.76 6.44 8.01
C LYS A 189 -7.29 5.10 7.55
N GLU A 190 -7.74 4.29 8.49
CA GLU A 190 -8.27 2.95 8.23
C GLU A 190 -9.46 2.68 9.15
N ILE A 191 -10.36 1.80 8.72
CA ILE A 191 -11.50 1.35 9.52
C ILE A 191 -11.42 -0.16 9.68
N ARG A 192 -11.89 -0.69 10.81
CA ARG A 192 -12.01 -2.14 11.02
C ARG A 192 -13.19 -2.49 11.93
N LEU A 193 -13.60 -3.74 11.84
CA LEU A 193 -14.40 -4.40 12.87
C LEU A 193 -13.52 -5.36 13.67
N THR A 194 -13.66 -5.34 14.99
CA THR A 194 -12.74 -6.07 15.90
C THR A 194 -12.84 -7.59 15.82
N GLU A 195 -13.96 -8.12 15.34
CA GLU A 195 -14.26 -9.55 15.31
C GLU A 195 -14.57 -10.03 13.88
N GLY A 196 -13.95 -9.42 12.86
CA GLY A 196 -14.11 -9.85 11.47
C GLY A 196 -15.18 -9.03 10.73
N CYS A 197 -16.32 -9.64 10.44
CA CYS A 197 -17.50 -8.93 9.92
C CYS A 197 -18.51 -8.54 10.99
N GLU A 198 -18.07 -8.60 12.24
CA GLU A 198 -18.80 -8.10 13.39
C GLU A 198 -17.84 -7.49 14.42
N GLY A 199 -18.38 -6.78 15.41
CA GLY A 199 -17.60 -6.23 16.52
C GLY A 199 -17.64 -4.70 16.58
N ASN A 200 -16.79 -4.14 17.44
CA ASN A 200 -16.67 -2.70 17.59
C ASN A 200 -16.14 -2.11 16.29
N LEU A 201 -16.76 -1.02 15.84
CA LEU A 201 -16.23 -0.20 14.76
C LEU A 201 -15.10 0.67 15.32
N GLU A 202 -13.89 0.39 14.89
CA GLU A 202 -12.70 1.16 15.23
C GLU A 202 -12.14 1.86 14.00
N VAL A 203 -11.61 3.06 14.19
CA VAL A 203 -10.88 3.82 13.17
C VAL A 203 -9.45 4.09 13.61
N PHE A 204 -8.50 3.92 12.70
CA PHE A 204 -7.11 4.32 12.88
C PHE A 204 -6.95 5.77 12.49
N TYR A 205 -6.52 6.60 13.43
CA TYR A 205 -6.20 8.00 13.17
C TYR A 205 -5.12 8.48 14.13
N ASN A 206 -4.21 9.30 13.59
CA ASN A 206 -3.11 9.90 14.35
C ASN A 206 -2.31 8.88 15.18
N GLY A 207 -2.04 7.71 14.61
CA GLY A 207 -1.18 6.68 15.21
C GLY A 207 -1.90 5.70 16.15
N THR A 208 -3.21 5.86 16.38
CA THR A 208 -3.93 5.01 17.34
C THR A 208 -5.28 4.56 16.80
N TRP A 209 -5.66 3.33 17.15
CA TRP A 209 -7.02 2.84 16.99
C TRP A 209 -7.92 3.45 18.07
N GLY A 210 -9.05 4.01 17.65
CA GLY A 210 -10.08 4.55 18.53
C GLY A 210 -11.48 4.14 18.08
N ASN A 211 -12.46 4.32 18.95
CA ASN A 211 -13.83 3.90 18.70
C ASN A 211 -14.61 4.93 17.87
N VAL A 212 -15.70 4.47 17.28
CA VAL A 212 -16.76 5.31 16.70
C VAL A 212 -17.99 5.26 17.61
N CYS A 213 -18.54 6.41 17.95
CA CYS A 213 -19.75 6.50 18.76
C CYS A 213 -20.96 5.95 17.99
N HIS A 214 -21.87 5.29 18.70
CA HIS A 214 -23.10 4.69 18.15
C HIS A 214 -24.15 5.74 17.73
N ASN A 215 -24.17 6.89 18.41
CA ASN A 215 -25.18 7.93 18.22
C ASN A 215 -25.30 8.42 16.77
N GLN A 216 -26.54 8.50 16.31
CA GLN A 216 -26.93 8.91 14.94
C GLN A 216 -26.43 8.03 13.79
N MET A 217 -25.77 6.91 14.09
CA MET A 217 -25.44 5.91 13.09
C MET A 217 -26.69 5.13 12.68
N ASP A 218 -27.08 5.23 11.42
CA ASP A 218 -28.26 4.57 10.86
C ASP A 218 -27.90 3.33 10.02
N GLU A 219 -28.90 2.51 9.68
CA GLU A 219 -28.72 1.28 8.89
C GLU A 219 -28.03 1.56 7.54
N GLU A 220 -28.28 2.71 6.90
CA GLU A 220 -27.62 3.09 5.65
C GLU A 220 -26.11 3.30 5.83
N THR A 221 -25.71 3.97 6.92
CA THR A 221 -24.30 4.12 7.31
C THR A 221 -23.65 2.76 7.53
N VAL A 222 -24.32 1.87 8.26
CA VAL A 222 -23.82 0.52 8.54
C VAL A 222 -23.71 -0.33 7.27
N ASN A 223 -24.72 -0.28 6.40
CA ASN A 223 -24.71 -0.98 5.11
C ASN A 223 -23.57 -0.49 4.21
N MET A 224 -23.23 0.80 4.27
CA MET A 224 -22.05 1.35 3.62
C MET A 224 -20.76 0.77 4.22
N VAL A 225 -20.59 0.84 5.54
CA VAL A 225 -19.41 0.27 6.24
C VAL A 225 -19.22 -1.21 5.90
N CYS A 226 -20.29 -2.01 5.94
CA CYS A 226 -20.25 -3.41 5.56
C CYS A 226 -19.80 -3.61 4.10
N ARG A 227 -20.16 -2.71 3.18
CA ARG A 227 -19.70 -2.76 1.78
C ARG A 227 -18.24 -2.32 1.65
N GLU A 228 -17.83 -1.26 2.36
CA GLU A 228 -16.44 -0.77 2.37
C GLU A 228 -15.48 -1.85 2.89
N LEU A 229 -15.88 -2.58 3.93
CA LEU A 229 -15.13 -3.70 4.51
C LEU A 229 -15.29 -5.03 3.76
N ASN A 230 -16.04 -5.05 2.65
CA ASN A 230 -16.39 -6.27 1.92
C ASN A 230 -17.01 -7.37 2.82
N CYS A 231 -17.79 -6.98 3.81
CA CYS A 231 -18.43 -7.85 4.80
C CYS A 231 -19.89 -8.22 4.51
N GLY A 232 -20.43 -7.75 3.39
CA GLY A 232 -21.80 -7.96 2.99
C GLY A 232 -22.45 -6.66 2.54
N ARG A 233 -23.76 -6.72 2.28
CA ARG A 233 -24.53 -5.56 1.81
C ARG A 233 -25.41 -4.96 2.89
N ARG A 234 -25.69 -5.72 3.93
CA ARG A 234 -26.58 -5.34 5.02
C ARG A 234 -25.86 -5.48 6.35
N GLY A 235 -26.20 -4.65 7.31
CA GLY A 235 -25.75 -4.81 8.68
C GLY A 235 -26.69 -4.16 9.67
N SER A 236 -26.48 -4.48 10.93
CA SER A 236 -27.15 -3.85 12.06
C SER A 236 -26.12 -3.23 12.98
N VAL A 237 -26.47 -2.11 13.61
CA VAL A 237 -25.67 -1.51 14.67
C VAL A 237 -26.35 -1.70 16.02
N SER A 238 -25.54 -1.86 17.04
CA SER A 238 -25.92 -1.91 18.45
C SER A 238 -24.89 -1.15 19.26
N GLU A 239 -25.22 -0.82 20.50
CA GLU A 239 -24.31 -0.17 21.43
C GLU A 239 -23.54 -1.21 22.26
N THR A 240 -22.28 -0.91 22.58
CA THR A 240 -21.39 -1.82 23.31
C THR A 240 -20.35 -1.06 24.13
N GLU A 241 -19.65 -1.78 25.00
CA GLU A 241 -18.45 -1.27 25.65
C GLU A 241 -17.24 -1.23 24.69
N ALA A 242 -16.33 -0.28 24.93
CA ALA A 242 -15.07 -0.21 24.22
C ALA A 242 -14.20 -1.44 24.51
N ARG A 243 -13.68 -2.09 23.46
CA ARG A 243 -12.76 -3.23 23.58
C ARG A 243 -11.51 -2.89 24.39
N VAL A 244 -10.98 -1.66 24.23
CA VAL A 244 -9.86 -1.13 24.98
C VAL A 244 -10.33 0.10 25.74
N LYS A 245 -10.40 0.01 27.08
CA LYS A 245 -10.97 1.08 27.93
C LYS A 245 -10.26 2.43 27.80
N SER A 246 -8.95 2.41 27.52
CA SER A 246 -8.13 3.61 27.33
C SER A 246 -8.11 4.14 25.90
N ALA A 247 -8.81 3.49 24.96
CA ALA A 247 -8.86 3.95 23.58
C ALA A 247 -9.67 5.25 23.48
N PRO A 248 -9.24 6.20 22.63
CA PRO A 248 -9.98 7.41 22.36
C PRO A 248 -11.24 7.11 21.53
N ASN A 249 -12.23 8.00 21.60
CA ASN A 249 -13.37 8.02 20.68
C ASN A 249 -13.08 9.06 19.61
N TRP A 250 -12.82 8.59 18.38
CA TRP A 250 -12.35 9.46 17.29
C TRP A 250 -13.46 10.12 16.52
N LEU A 251 -14.55 9.39 16.31
CA LEU A 251 -15.67 9.83 15.49
C LEU A 251 -16.97 9.78 16.28
N ASP A 252 -17.76 10.81 16.08
CA ASP A 252 -19.01 11.05 16.78
C ASP A 252 -20.06 11.59 15.80
N HIS A 253 -21.34 11.28 16.03
CA HIS A 253 -22.46 11.70 15.17
C HIS A 253 -22.26 11.35 13.68
N VAL A 254 -21.70 10.18 13.39
CA VAL A 254 -21.39 9.77 12.01
C VAL A 254 -22.66 9.39 11.26
N LYS A 255 -22.91 10.05 10.12
CA LYS A 255 -24.05 9.75 9.27
C LYS A 255 -23.72 9.85 7.79
N CYS A 256 -23.63 8.71 7.13
CA CYS A 256 -23.35 8.62 5.70
C CYS A 256 -24.60 8.81 4.84
N ARG A 257 -24.38 9.23 3.60
CA ARG A 257 -25.39 9.28 2.54
C ARG A 257 -25.37 7.98 1.75
N LYS A 258 -26.46 7.69 1.03
CA LYS A 258 -26.63 6.47 0.22
C LYS A 258 -25.55 6.23 -0.84
N HIS A 259 -24.93 7.31 -1.34
CA HIS A 259 -23.90 7.28 -2.37
C HIS A 259 -22.48 7.38 -1.79
N ASP A 260 -22.34 7.45 -0.47
CA ASP A 260 -21.01 7.41 0.14
C ASP A 260 -20.50 5.96 0.07
N PHE A 261 -19.18 5.81 -0.09
CA PHE A 261 -18.49 4.52 -0.18
C PHE A 261 -17.27 4.47 0.76
N ASN A 262 -17.10 5.50 1.59
CA ASN A 262 -15.96 5.64 2.47
C ASN A 262 -16.41 6.37 3.75
N LEU A 263 -16.34 5.67 4.90
CA LEU A 263 -16.76 6.17 6.20
C LEU A 263 -16.04 7.46 6.58
N LEU A 264 -14.75 7.55 6.23
CA LEU A 264 -13.87 8.66 6.59
C LEU A 264 -14.22 9.97 5.86
N LYS A 265 -15.09 9.90 4.84
CA LYS A 265 -15.63 11.07 4.11
C LYS A 265 -17.07 11.40 4.49
N CYS A 266 -17.71 10.60 5.33
CA CYS A 266 -19.07 10.88 5.77
C CYS A 266 -19.09 12.09 6.72
N PRO A 267 -20.19 12.86 6.73
CA PRO A 267 -20.42 13.87 7.74
C PRO A 267 -20.33 13.28 9.17
N SER A 268 -19.54 13.95 10.02
CA SER A 268 -19.35 13.63 11.43
C SER A 268 -19.03 14.90 12.23
N SER A 269 -19.01 14.80 13.56
CA SER A 269 -18.33 15.77 14.42
C SER A 269 -16.82 15.85 14.08
N PRO A 270 -16.13 16.93 14.46
CA PRO A 270 -14.68 17.03 14.33
C PRO A 270 -13.96 15.85 15.01
N TRP A 271 -12.91 15.34 14.38
CA TRP A 271 -12.14 14.20 14.89
C TRP A 271 -11.61 14.45 16.30
N GLY A 272 -11.84 13.49 17.20
CA GLY A 272 -11.44 13.56 18.61
C GLY A 272 -12.35 14.43 19.49
N GLN A 273 -13.37 15.07 18.94
CA GLN A 273 -14.44 15.70 19.71
C GLN A 273 -15.64 14.76 19.74
N ASN A 274 -15.97 14.28 20.94
CA ASN A 274 -17.07 13.35 21.15
C ASN A 274 -17.77 13.67 22.47
N THR A 275 -19.03 13.23 22.57
CA THR A 275 -19.78 13.23 23.82
C THR A 275 -20.03 11.82 24.35
N CYS A 276 -19.54 10.78 23.65
CA CYS A 276 -19.83 9.39 23.97
C CYS A 276 -18.87 8.81 25.00
N ASP A 277 -19.39 7.98 25.90
CA ASP A 277 -18.59 7.24 26.87
C ASP A 277 -18.13 5.86 26.35
N ASN A 278 -17.12 5.29 27.03
CA ASN A 278 -16.52 4.00 26.65
C ASN A 278 -17.28 2.77 27.20
N ARG A 279 -18.43 2.95 27.86
CA ARG A 279 -19.13 1.88 28.59
C ARG A 279 -20.30 1.31 27.79
N ASP A 280 -21.08 2.16 27.13
CA ASP A 280 -22.29 1.72 26.44
C ASP A 280 -22.65 2.58 25.22
N GLU A 281 -21.73 3.41 24.72
CA GLU A 281 -22.01 4.29 23.56
C GLU A 281 -21.10 4.05 22.35
N VAL A 282 -20.34 2.94 22.32
CA VAL A 282 -19.53 2.54 21.16
C VAL A 282 -20.36 1.76 20.15
N ALA A 283 -20.17 2.04 18.86
CA ALA A 283 -20.85 1.34 17.78
C ALA A 283 -20.30 -0.10 17.63
N ARG A 284 -21.15 -1.10 17.85
CA ARG A 284 -20.94 -2.49 17.41
C ARG A 284 -21.73 -2.74 16.15
N ILE A 285 -21.05 -3.12 15.07
CA ILE A 285 -21.69 -3.49 13.80
C ILE A 285 -21.66 -5.01 13.65
N THR A 286 -22.73 -5.57 13.11
CA THR A 286 -22.77 -6.95 12.59
C THR A 286 -23.23 -6.92 11.15
N CYS A 287 -22.38 -7.38 10.23
CA CYS A 287 -22.68 -7.44 8.81
C CYS A 287 -23.24 -8.82 8.41
N THR A 288 -24.13 -8.82 7.43
CA THR A 288 -24.77 -10.02 6.88
C THR A 288 -24.79 -9.99 5.35
N GLU A 289 -24.72 -11.17 4.74
CA GLU A 289 -25.05 -11.36 3.33
C GLU A 289 -26.52 -11.70 3.16
N ASP A 290 -27.17 -11.13 2.14
CA ASP A 290 -28.51 -11.54 1.73
C ASP A 290 -28.55 -13.05 1.44
N GLY A 291 -29.12 -13.81 2.36
CA GLY A 291 -30.03 -14.94 2.08
C GLY A 291 -29.53 -16.13 1.27
N THR A 292 -28.24 -16.30 0.98
CA THR A 292 -27.72 -17.55 0.38
C THR A 292 -26.68 -18.22 1.25
N SER A 293 -27.17 -19.14 2.08
CA SER A 293 -26.35 -20.19 2.70
C SER A 293 -25.77 -21.07 1.59
N LEU A 294 -24.60 -20.71 1.06
CA LEU A 294 -23.76 -21.67 0.37
C LEU A 294 -23.14 -22.56 1.44
N ARG A 295 -23.76 -23.72 1.67
CA ARG A 295 -23.16 -24.84 2.41
C ARG A 295 -21.84 -25.23 1.73
N PRO A 296 -20.69 -25.19 2.42
CA PRO A 296 -19.50 -25.86 1.92
C PRO A 296 -19.38 -27.20 2.63
N HIS A 297 -20.04 -28.23 2.10
CA HIS A 297 -19.48 -29.58 2.23
C HIS A 297 -18.52 -29.76 1.06
N GLY A 298 -17.31 -29.24 1.23
CA GLY A 298 -16.22 -29.40 0.28
C GLY A 298 -15.12 -30.27 0.87
N THR A 299 -14.84 -31.41 0.24
CA THR A 299 -13.55 -32.09 0.36
C THR A 299 -12.49 -31.25 -0.39
N CYS A 300 -11.25 -31.15 0.12
CA CYS A 300 -10.19 -30.32 -0.50
C CYS A 300 -9.91 -30.66 -1.99
N SER A 301 -10.49 -31.74 -2.54
CA SER A 301 -10.27 -32.27 -3.89
C SER A 301 -11.37 -32.03 -4.94
N SER A 302 -12.55 -31.47 -4.63
CA SER A 302 -13.62 -31.35 -5.65
C SER A 302 -14.36 -30.00 -5.67
N SER A 303 -14.11 -29.27 -6.76
CA SER A 303 -14.86 -28.13 -7.32
C SER A 303 -14.41 -26.70 -6.96
N PRO A 304 -14.44 -25.78 -7.95
CA PRO A 304 -13.76 -24.49 -7.89
C PRO A 304 -14.62 -23.46 -7.14
N LEU A 305 -14.55 -23.46 -5.81
CA LEU A 305 -14.79 -22.21 -5.09
C LEU A 305 -13.54 -21.35 -5.20
N GLN A 306 -13.31 -20.78 -6.38
CA GLN A 306 -12.49 -19.59 -6.51
C GLN A 306 -13.31 -18.42 -5.94
N LYS A 307 -13.51 -18.41 -4.63
CA LYS A 307 -13.95 -17.21 -3.93
C LYS A 307 -12.71 -16.34 -3.82
N TYR A 308 -12.70 -15.30 -4.63
CA TYR A 308 -11.80 -14.17 -4.46
C TYR A 308 -11.81 -13.78 -2.98
N CYS A 309 -10.61 -13.56 -2.45
CA CYS A 309 -10.33 -12.86 -1.21
C CYS A 309 -11.18 -11.57 -1.19
N SER A 310 -12.35 -11.64 -0.57
CA SER A 310 -13.41 -10.61 -0.66
C SER A 310 -14.35 -10.66 0.55
N LYS A 311 -13.92 -11.26 1.67
CA LYS A 311 -14.66 -11.21 2.93
C LYS A 311 -13.74 -11.18 4.13
N HIS A 312 -14.01 -10.28 5.05
CA HIS A 312 -13.32 -10.22 6.34
C HIS A 312 -13.61 -11.51 7.14
N TRP A 313 -12.57 -12.28 7.45
CA TRP A 313 -12.67 -13.56 8.18
C TRP A 313 -12.03 -13.42 9.56
N SER A 314 -12.77 -13.72 10.64
CA SER A 314 -12.18 -13.77 11.99
C SER A 314 -11.29 -15.01 12.08
N LEU A 315 -10.03 -14.82 12.47
CA LEU A 315 -9.03 -15.87 12.54
C LEU A 315 -8.70 -16.21 13.99
N ARG A 316 -8.35 -17.48 14.25
CA ARG A 316 -7.65 -17.87 15.48
C ARG A 316 -6.69 -19.01 15.22
N LEU A 317 -5.73 -19.19 16.13
CA LEU A 317 -4.87 -20.36 16.18
C LEU A 317 -5.30 -21.24 17.36
N SER A 318 -5.64 -22.51 17.11
CA SER A 318 -6.15 -23.44 18.11
C SER A 318 -5.24 -24.66 18.29
N GLY A 319 -5.14 -25.18 19.51
CA GLY A 319 -4.43 -26.44 19.78
C GLY A 319 -2.89 -26.38 19.70
N GLY A 320 -2.30 -25.19 19.70
CA GLY A 320 -0.85 -25.00 19.87
C GLY A 320 -0.50 -24.34 21.21
N LYS A 321 0.78 -23.97 21.38
CA LYS A 321 1.29 -23.40 22.63
C LYS A 321 1.04 -21.88 22.66
N GLY A 322 -0.05 -21.46 23.29
CA GLY A 322 -0.44 -20.04 23.42
C GLY A 322 -1.34 -19.55 22.28
N SER A 323 -1.62 -18.25 22.24
CA SER A 323 -2.53 -17.63 21.25
C SER A 323 -1.93 -17.48 19.84
N CYS A 324 -0.61 -17.62 19.71
CA CYS A 324 0.14 -17.41 18.48
C CYS A 324 0.72 -18.69 17.85
N SER A 325 0.21 -19.85 18.26
CA SER A 325 0.62 -21.15 17.74
C SER A 325 -0.57 -22.08 17.71
N GLY A 326 -0.76 -22.79 16.60
CA GLY A 326 -1.83 -23.77 16.47
C GLY A 326 -2.36 -23.90 15.05
N ARG A 327 -3.42 -24.68 14.91
CA ARG A 327 -4.18 -24.83 13.68
C ARG A 327 -4.96 -23.55 13.40
N LEU A 328 -4.87 -23.07 12.16
CA LEU A 328 -5.67 -21.94 11.71
C LEU A 328 -7.14 -22.32 11.58
N GLU A 329 -7.98 -21.58 12.28
CA GLU A 329 -9.42 -21.67 12.18
C GLU A 329 -10.01 -20.32 11.77
N VAL A 330 -11.02 -20.38 10.93
CA VAL A 330 -11.78 -19.24 10.41
C VAL A 330 -13.19 -19.31 10.97
N TYR A 331 -13.70 -18.20 11.49
CA TYR A 331 -15.08 -18.06 11.91
C TYR A 331 -15.96 -17.61 10.75
N HIS A 332 -16.99 -18.40 10.42
CA HIS A 332 -17.96 -18.04 9.41
C HIS A 332 -19.31 -18.74 9.67
N ASN A 333 -20.41 -18.01 9.46
CA ASN A 333 -21.79 -18.49 9.64
C ASN A 333 -22.02 -19.16 11.01
N ALA A 334 -21.63 -18.46 12.09
CA ALA A 334 -21.74 -18.89 13.48
C ALA A 334 -20.97 -20.18 13.87
N THR A 335 -19.99 -20.59 13.05
CA THR A 335 -19.19 -21.80 13.31
C THR A 335 -17.71 -21.59 12.97
N TRP A 336 -16.83 -22.19 13.76
CA TRP A 336 -15.40 -22.28 13.43
C TRP A 336 -15.17 -23.41 12.44
N GLY A 337 -14.33 -23.17 11.45
CA GLY A 337 -13.93 -24.19 10.49
C GLY A 337 -12.48 -24.02 10.04
N SER A 338 -11.96 -25.03 9.37
CA SER A 338 -10.54 -25.10 9.00
C SER A 338 -10.25 -24.49 7.62
N VAL A 339 -8.96 -24.26 7.37
CA VAL A 339 -8.40 -23.83 6.09
C VAL A 339 -7.65 -25.01 5.46
N CYS A 340 -7.84 -25.29 4.16
CA CYS A 340 -7.04 -26.33 3.48
C CYS A 340 -5.56 -25.92 3.45
N ASP A 341 -4.69 -26.92 3.57
CA ASP A 341 -3.23 -26.81 3.57
C ASP A 341 -2.61 -26.88 2.16
N ASP A 342 -3.43 -27.16 1.14
CA ASP A 342 -3.04 -27.48 -0.23
C ASP A 342 -2.14 -26.42 -0.91
N GLN A 343 -2.29 -25.15 -0.56
CA GLN A 343 -1.41 -24.05 -0.97
C GLN A 343 -0.78 -23.27 0.19
N TRP A 344 -0.92 -23.77 1.42
CA TRP A 344 -0.41 -23.08 2.60
C TRP A 344 1.12 -23.04 2.61
N ASN A 345 1.65 -21.84 2.77
CA ASN A 345 3.08 -21.56 2.82
C ASN A 345 3.38 -20.42 3.81
N ILE A 346 4.67 -20.13 4.01
CA ILE A 346 5.13 -19.14 4.99
C ILE A 346 4.57 -17.73 4.71
N ARG A 347 4.26 -17.38 3.46
CA ARG A 347 3.65 -16.09 3.11
C ARG A 347 2.20 -16.01 3.60
N ASN A 348 1.44 -17.11 3.56
CA ASN A 348 0.10 -17.15 4.15
C ASN A 348 0.18 -17.03 5.67
N ALA A 349 1.10 -17.77 6.30
CA ALA A 349 1.31 -17.70 7.74
C ALA A 349 1.72 -16.29 8.19
N GLN A 350 2.57 -15.60 7.42
CA GLN A 350 2.98 -14.22 7.71
C GLN A 350 1.78 -13.28 7.82
N VAL A 351 0.85 -13.37 6.87
CA VAL A 351 -0.39 -12.57 6.88
C VAL A 351 -1.24 -12.88 8.12
N VAL A 352 -1.41 -14.16 8.48
CA VAL A 352 -2.18 -14.56 9.68
C VAL A 352 -1.52 -14.08 10.97
N CYS A 353 -0.23 -14.35 11.14
CA CYS A 353 0.50 -13.98 12.36
C CYS A 353 0.47 -12.46 12.55
N ARG A 354 0.60 -11.68 11.47
CA ARG A 354 0.42 -10.22 11.50
C ARG A 354 -0.99 -9.83 11.92
N GLN A 355 -2.00 -10.39 11.26
CA GLN A 355 -3.41 -10.05 11.52
C GLN A 355 -3.79 -10.33 12.98
N LEU A 356 -3.23 -11.38 13.58
CA LEU A 356 -3.46 -11.76 14.98
C LEU A 356 -2.57 -11.00 15.98
N GLY A 357 -1.68 -10.12 15.53
CA GLY A 357 -0.75 -9.39 16.40
C GLY A 357 0.37 -10.25 16.98
N CYS A 358 0.73 -11.35 16.33
CA CYS A 358 1.72 -12.34 16.76
C CYS A 358 3.12 -12.11 16.20
N GLY A 359 3.34 -11.06 15.39
CA GLY A 359 4.61 -10.77 14.73
C GLY A 359 4.83 -11.61 13.45
N SER A 360 6.09 -11.83 13.09
CA SER A 360 6.45 -12.62 11.89
C SER A 360 6.24 -14.11 12.08
N ALA A 361 5.82 -14.79 11.02
CA ALA A 361 5.63 -16.23 11.01
C ALA A 361 6.98 -16.96 11.02
N LEU A 362 7.14 -17.89 11.96
CA LEU A 362 8.35 -18.69 12.12
C LEU A 362 8.29 -20.02 11.34
N SER A 363 7.09 -20.62 11.27
CA SER A 363 6.85 -21.85 10.50
C SER A 363 5.45 -21.84 9.87
N ALA A 364 5.29 -22.62 8.81
CA ALA A 364 4.01 -22.88 8.16
C ALA A 364 3.89 -24.38 7.92
N ASP A 365 3.54 -25.11 8.98
CA ASP A 365 3.47 -26.56 8.97
C ASP A 365 2.19 -27.04 8.26
N ARG A 366 2.35 -27.88 7.24
CA ARG A 366 1.24 -28.40 6.42
C ARG A 366 0.51 -29.57 7.09
N ASN A 367 1.18 -30.29 7.98
CA ASN A 367 0.62 -31.45 8.68
C ASN A 367 0.53 -31.17 10.17
N VAL A 368 -0.67 -30.88 10.65
CA VAL A 368 -0.92 -30.71 12.07
C VAL A 368 -0.82 -32.07 12.75
N SER A 369 0.14 -32.23 13.67
CA SER A 369 0.25 -33.35 14.62
C SER A 369 -0.92 -33.45 15.63
N SER A 370 -1.93 -32.59 15.49
CA SER A 370 -3.11 -32.45 16.37
C SER A 370 -4.40 -33.03 15.75
N GLY A 371 -4.26 -33.86 14.71
CA GLY A 371 -5.36 -34.55 14.04
C GLY A 371 -6.10 -33.69 12.99
N PRO A 372 -6.85 -34.32 12.05
CA PRO A 372 -7.70 -33.59 11.12
C PRO A 372 -8.72 -32.77 11.91
N GLY A 373 -8.91 -31.50 11.55
CA GLY A 373 -9.97 -30.69 12.16
C GLY A 373 -11.33 -31.35 11.91
N GLU A 374 -12.06 -31.68 12.97
CA GLU A 374 -13.50 -31.98 12.83
C GLU A 374 -14.22 -30.68 12.46
N GLY A 375 -14.78 -30.61 11.25
CA GLY A 375 -15.62 -29.47 10.88
C GLY A 375 -15.63 -29.10 9.40
N THR A 376 -16.32 -27.99 9.13
CA THR A 376 -16.47 -27.37 7.81
C THR A 376 -15.15 -26.73 7.37
N ILE A 377 -14.77 -26.91 6.10
CA ILE A 377 -13.65 -26.19 5.49
C ILE A 377 -14.19 -24.88 4.91
N TRP A 378 -13.72 -23.74 5.43
CA TRP A 378 -14.19 -22.42 5.01
C TRP A 378 -13.34 -21.78 3.92
N LEU A 379 -12.04 -22.09 3.90
CA LEU A 379 -11.10 -21.55 2.92
C LEU A 379 -10.30 -22.68 2.28
N ASN A 380 -10.07 -22.56 0.97
CA ASN A 380 -9.27 -23.49 0.18
C ASN A 380 -8.40 -22.70 -0.81
N ARG A 381 -7.21 -23.20 -1.17
CA ARG A 381 -6.29 -22.55 -2.12
C ARG A 381 -5.93 -21.11 -1.75
N VAL A 382 -5.77 -20.83 -0.45
CA VAL A 382 -5.39 -19.50 0.03
C VAL A 382 -3.98 -19.19 -0.47
N LYS A 383 -3.82 -18.13 -1.25
CA LYS A 383 -2.54 -17.73 -1.82
C LYS A 383 -2.28 -16.25 -1.59
N CYS A 384 -1.55 -15.95 -0.54
CA CYS A 384 -1.09 -14.62 -0.21
C CYS A 384 0.26 -14.32 -0.88
N ARG A 385 0.48 -13.04 -1.18
CA ARG A 385 1.76 -12.47 -1.57
C ARG A 385 2.67 -12.30 -0.34
N GLY A 386 2.09 -12.09 0.85
CA GLY A 386 2.77 -11.90 2.13
C GLY A 386 2.71 -10.46 2.65
N ASP A 387 2.28 -9.52 1.83
CA ASP A 387 2.17 -8.09 2.10
C ASP A 387 0.73 -7.63 2.41
N GLU A 388 -0.23 -8.53 2.36
CA GLU A 388 -1.64 -8.24 2.66
C GLU A 388 -1.87 -8.03 4.16
N ILE A 389 -2.44 -6.91 4.62
CA ILE A 389 -2.73 -6.67 6.05
C ILE A 389 -3.65 -7.78 6.63
N HIS A 390 -4.44 -8.43 5.78
CA HIS A 390 -5.39 -9.46 6.15
C HIS A 390 -5.39 -10.66 5.19
N LEU A 391 -5.91 -11.82 5.64
CA LEU A 391 -5.94 -13.06 4.85
C LEU A 391 -6.97 -13.05 3.69
N TRP A 392 -7.67 -11.93 3.47
CA TRP A 392 -8.75 -11.76 2.49
C TRP A 392 -8.56 -10.57 1.57
#